data_AF-U9TSY5-F1
#
_entry.id   AF-U9TSY5-F1
#
_cell.length_a   1.000
_cell.length_b   1.000
_cell.length_c   1.000
_cell.angle_alpha   90.00
_cell.angle_beta   90.00
_cell.angle_gamma   90.00
#
_symmetry.space_group_name_H-M   'P 1'
#
loop_
_entity.id
_entity.type
_entity.pdbx_description
1 polymer ?
#
loop_
_entity_poly.entity_id
_entity_poly.type
_entity_poly.pdbx_seq_one_letter_code
_entity_poly.pdbx_strand_id
1 'polypeptide(L)'
;ITDKIKNLYEFKLILRGSRDGFSSHKFHEICDNKPYTITIIKVKDSNEILGGYNPLTWNSESGYVTTKGSFIFSFKNKENIEDYVLSH
;
A
#
# COMPACT_ATOMS: atom_id res chain seq x y z
N ILE A 1 -27.39 -1.57 -18.04
CA ILE A 1 -27.19 -1.62 -16.58
C ILE A 1 -25.70 -1.45 -16.34
N THR A 2 -25.17 -0.22 -16.41
CA THR A 2 -23.70 -0.04 -16.43
C THR A 2 -23.22 1.31 -15.90
N ASP A 3 -24.03 2.01 -15.09
CA ASP A 3 -23.65 3.26 -14.41
C ASP A 3 -23.71 3.15 -12.87
N LYS A 4 -23.49 1.94 -12.34
CA LYS A 4 -23.56 1.67 -10.90
C LYS A 4 -22.37 0.89 -10.33
N ILE A 5 -21.18 1.02 -10.90
CA ILE A 5 -19.97 0.91 -10.07
C ILE A 5 -19.79 2.28 -9.41
N LYS A 6 -20.69 2.59 -8.47
CA LYS A 6 -20.46 3.62 -7.48
C LYS A 6 -19.19 3.18 -6.75
N ASN A 7 -18.11 3.95 -6.82
CA ASN A 7 -16.81 3.60 -6.23
C ASN A 7 -17.01 2.94 -4.86
N LEU A 8 -16.82 1.62 -4.77
CA LEU A 8 -17.07 0.83 -3.55
C LEU A 8 -16.10 1.21 -2.43
N TYR A 9 -15.03 1.92 -2.77
CA TYR A 9 -13.96 2.31 -1.89
C TYR A 9 -13.60 3.78 -2.12
N GLU A 10 -13.39 4.49 -1.01
CA GLU A 10 -12.80 5.82 -1.01
C GLU A 10 -11.37 5.72 -0.46
N PHE A 11 -10.39 6.09 -1.28
CA PHE A 11 -8.99 6.09 -0.87
C PHE A 11 -8.62 7.43 -0.24
N LYS A 12 -8.23 7.40 1.03
CA LYS A 12 -7.68 8.55 1.74
C LYS A 12 -6.17 8.40 1.86
N LEU A 13 -5.43 9.34 1.28
CA LEU A 13 -3.98 9.42 1.48
C LEU A 13 -3.65 9.82 2.91
N ILE A 14 -3.10 8.90 3.70
CA ILE A 14 -2.68 9.14 5.09
C ILE A 14 -1.21 9.53 5.20
N LEU A 15 -0.32 8.88 4.46
CA LEU A 15 1.14 9.10 4.50
C LEU A 15 1.70 9.21 3.08
N ARG A 16 2.60 10.17 2.87
CA ARG A 16 3.41 10.29 1.65
C ARG A 16 4.83 10.69 2.03
N GLY A 17 5.82 9.86 1.71
CA GLY A 17 7.21 10.09 2.10
C GLY A 17 7.78 11.46 1.70
N SER A 18 7.43 11.97 0.52
CA SER A 18 7.87 13.31 0.07
C SER A 18 7.19 14.48 0.79
N ARG A 19 6.07 14.25 1.49
CA ARG A 19 5.33 15.25 2.28
C ARG A 19 5.66 15.14 3.76
N ASP A 20 5.66 13.92 4.29
CA ASP A 20 5.67 13.65 5.73
C ASP A 20 7.03 13.15 6.23
N GLY A 21 7.89 12.64 5.32
CA GLY A 21 9.17 12.01 5.64
C GLY A 21 9.14 10.47 5.51
N PHE A 22 10.33 9.86 5.38
CA PHE A 22 10.52 8.42 5.14
C PHE A 22 10.92 7.62 6.39
N SER A 23 10.96 8.23 7.57
CA SER A 23 11.35 7.53 8.79
C SER A 23 10.28 6.53 9.24
N SER A 24 10.68 5.39 9.79
CA SER A 24 9.77 4.44 10.44
C SER A 24 8.97 5.09 11.58
N HIS A 25 9.58 6.01 12.34
CA HIS A 25 8.89 6.77 13.39
C HIS A 25 7.66 7.51 12.84
N LYS A 26 7.82 8.27 11.75
CA LYS A 26 6.71 8.96 11.08
C LYS A 26 5.65 7.99 10.54
N PHE A 27 6.06 6.82 10.04
CA PHE A 27 5.12 5.79 9.62
C PHE A 27 4.25 5.35 10.80
N HIS A 28 4.84 4.96 11.93
CA HIS A 28 4.10 4.51 13.12
C HIS A 28 3.22 5.63 13.71
N GLU A 29 3.71 6.88 13.75
CA GLU A 29 2.94 8.05 14.17
C GLU A 29 1.62 8.22 13.39
N ILE A 30 1.61 7.92 12.09
CA ILE A 30 0.47 8.16 11.19
C ILE A 30 -0.37 6.91 10.93
N CYS A 31 0.28 5.76 10.74
CA CYS A 31 -0.32 4.54 10.21
C CYS A 31 -0.70 3.51 11.28
N ASP A 32 -0.17 3.61 12.50
CA ASP A 32 -0.59 2.70 13.57
C ASP A 32 -2.09 2.83 13.83
N ASN A 33 -2.72 1.71 14.18
CA ASN A 33 -4.16 1.60 14.37
C ASN A 33 -5.00 1.81 13.10
N LYS A 34 -4.39 1.85 11.90
CA LYS A 34 -5.09 1.93 10.62
C LYS A 34 -5.16 0.55 9.94
N PRO A 35 -6.36 -0.04 9.79
CA PRO A 35 -6.55 -1.24 9.00
C PRO A 35 -6.72 -0.93 7.50
N TYR A 36 -6.78 -1.97 6.67
CA TYR A 36 -7.15 -1.89 5.25
C TYR A 36 -6.32 -0.89 4.44
N THR A 37 -5.00 -0.90 4.64
CA THR A 37 -4.09 0.04 3.99
C THR A 37 -3.50 -0.55 2.71
N ILE A 38 -3.38 0.27 1.67
CA ILE A 38 -2.55 -0.02 0.50
C ILE A 38 -1.29 0.84 0.58
N THR A 39 -0.13 0.21 0.44
CA THR A 39 1.17 0.87 0.35
C THR A 39 1.64 0.91 -1.11
N ILE A 40 2.13 2.06 -1.55
CA ILE A 40 2.69 2.26 -2.89
C ILE A 40 4.07 2.89 -2.74
N ILE A 41 5.07 2.24 -3.34
CA ILE A 41 6.49 2.59 -3.25
C ILE A 41 7.01 2.79 -4.67
N LYS A 42 7.57 3.96 -4.95
CA LYS A 42 8.31 4.23 -6.19
C LYS A 42 9.80 4.03 -5.94
N VAL A 43 10.43 3.14 -6.69
CA VAL A 43 11.87 2.91 -6.60
C VAL A 43 12.61 4.11 -7.19
N LYS A 44 13.63 4.59 -6.48
CA LYS A 44 14.43 5.73 -6.93
C LYS A 44 15.17 5.36 -8.22
N ASP A 45 15.24 6.30 -9.17
CA ASP A 45 15.95 6.14 -10.44
C ASP A 45 15.43 4.95 -11.29
N SER A 46 14.16 4.57 -11.10
CA SER A 46 13.48 3.50 -11.82
C SER A 46 12.01 3.86 -12.12
N ASN A 47 11.41 3.15 -13.08
CA ASN A 47 9.97 3.17 -13.34
C ASN A 47 9.20 2.09 -12.57
N GLU A 48 9.91 1.30 -11.75
CA GLU A 48 9.32 0.24 -10.93
C GLU A 48 8.46 0.81 -9.79
N ILE A 49 7.29 0.19 -9.62
CA ILE A 49 6.39 0.42 -8.50
C ILE A 49 6.27 -0.88 -7.72
N LEU A 50 6.49 -0.79 -6.41
CA LEU A 50 6.26 -1.88 -5.46
C LEU A 50 5.10 -1.50 -4.55
N GLY A 51 4.45 -2.49 -3.96
CA GLY A 51 3.42 -2.21 -2.97
C GLY A 51 2.79 -3.46 -2.41
N GLY A 52 1.73 -3.22 -1.65
CA GLY A 52 0.96 -4.29 -1.06
C GLY A 52 -0.24 -3.79 -0.28
N TYR A 53 -1.16 -4.70 -0.03
CA TYR A 53 -2.33 -4.48 0.80
C TYR A 53 -2.17 -5.23 2.12
N ASN A 54 -2.44 -4.51 3.20
CA ASN A 54 -2.53 -5.08 4.54
C ASN A 54 -3.96 -4.86 5.06
N PRO A 55 -4.77 -5.94 5.20
CA PRO A 55 -6.10 -5.83 5.79
C PRO A 55 -6.05 -5.66 7.31
N LEU A 56 -4.94 -6.03 7.95
CA LEU A 56 -4.77 -5.91 9.39
C LEU A 56 -4.32 -4.50 9.77
N THR A 57 -4.41 -4.23 11.06
CA THR A 57 -3.96 -2.99 11.68
C THR A 57 -2.44 -2.97 11.85
N TRP A 58 -1.79 -1.86 11.48
CA TRP A 58 -0.39 -1.62 11.85
C TRP A 58 -0.24 -1.34 13.35
N ASN A 59 0.83 -1.83 13.95
CA ASN A 59 1.23 -1.52 15.32
C ASN A 59 2.76 -1.48 15.42
N SER A 60 3.25 -0.87 16.49
CA SER A 60 4.66 -0.80 16.84
C SER A 60 5.11 -1.94 17.76
N GLU A 61 4.30 -2.99 17.92
CA GLU A 61 4.63 -4.13 18.77
C GLU A 61 5.56 -5.10 18.02
N SER A 62 6.40 -5.82 18.77
CA SER A 62 7.27 -6.84 18.18
C SER A 62 6.48 -8.12 17.91
N GLY A 63 6.53 -8.61 16.67
CA GLY A 63 5.97 -9.92 16.32
C GLY A 63 5.49 -9.99 14.88
N TYR A 64 5.13 -11.19 14.45
CA TYR A 64 4.48 -11.41 13.15
C TYR A 64 3.02 -11.77 13.38
N VAL A 65 2.15 -11.23 12.53
CA VAL A 65 0.74 -11.59 12.47
C VAL A 65 0.45 -12.18 11.11
N THR A 66 -0.36 -13.22 11.06
CA THR A 66 -0.70 -13.91 9.82
C THR A 66 -2.09 -13.53 9.34
N THR A 67 -2.24 -13.40 8.03
CA THR A 67 -3.55 -13.20 7.38
C THR A 67 -3.49 -13.78 5.97
N LYS A 68 -4.62 -14.26 5.47
CA LYS A 68 -4.78 -14.71 4.08
C LYS A 68 -5.23 -13.58 3.15
N GLY A 69 -5.56 -12.42 3.71
CA GLY A 69 -6.07 -11.27 2.95
C GLY A 69 -4.99 -10.29 2.50
N SER A 70 -3.73 -10.49 2.90
CA SER A 70 -2.63 -9.66 2.43
C SER A 70 -2.21 -10.08 1.02
N PHE A 71 -1.64 -9.13 0.29
CA PHE A 71 -0.92 -9.41 -0.95
C PHE A 71 0.13 -8.34 -1.18
N ILE A 72 1.17 -8.69 -1.92
CA ILE A 72 2.18 -7.76 -2.44
C ILE A 72 2.11 -7.74 -3.96
N PHE A 73 2.48 -6.61 -4.54
CA PHE A 73 2.53 -6.45 -5.99
C PHE A 73 3.77 -5.70 -6.42
N SER A 74 4.16 -5.92 -7.67
CA SER A 74 5.14 -5.09 -8.37
C SER A 74 4.67 -4.80 -9.79
N PHE A 75 5.04 -3.63 -10.31
CA PHE A 75 4.90 -3.24 -11.70
C PHE A 75 6.29 -2.84 -12.21
N LYS A 76 6.78 -3.50 -13.26
CA LYS A 76 8.11 -3.18 -13.79
C LYS A 76 8.18 -1.78 -14.40
N ASN A 77 7.07 -1.32 -14.97
CA ASN A 77 6.96 -0.01 -15.59
C ASN A 77 5.64 0.66 -15.19
N LYS A 78 5.72 1.81 -14.53
CA LYS A 78 4.56 2.65 -14.17
C LYS A 78 3.62 3.01 -15.35
N GLU A 79 4.12 2.97 -16.59
CA GLU A 79 3.35 3.30 -17.80
C GLU A 79 2.66 2.07 -18.41
N ASN A 80 3.11 0.86 -18.07
CA ASN A 80 2.52 -0.39 -18.52
C ASN A 80 2.13 -1.25 -17.30
N ILE A 81 0.84 -1.21 -16.97
CA ILE A 81 0.29 -1.97 -15.83
C ILE A 81 0.04 -3.45 -16.12
N GLU A 82 0.21 -3.90 -17.37
CA GLU A 82 -0.02 -5.30 -17.75
C GLU A 82 1.12 -6.22 -17.31
N ASP A 83 2.34 -5.70 -17.18
CA ASP A 83 3.51 -6.42 -16.66
C ASP A 83 3.61 -6.25 -15.13
N TYR A 84 2.64 -6.86 -14.44
CA TYR A 84 2.60 -6.90 -12.97
C TYR A 84 2.87 -8.30 -12.41
N VAL A 85 3.44 -8.34 -11.22
CA VAL A 85 3.52 -9.55 -10.38
C VAL A 85 2.61 -9.34 -9.18
N LEU A 86 1.80 -10.34 -8.86
CA LEU A 86 0.96 -10.38 -7.67
C LEU A 86 1.32 -11.62 -6.86
N SER A 87 1.55 -11.46 -5.56
CA SER A 87 1.80 -12.56 -4.63
C SER A 87 0.90 -12.44 -3.41
N HIS A 88 0.36 -13.57 -2.97
CA HIS A 88 -0.52 -13.70 -1.81
C HIS A 88 0.20 -14.40 -0.65
#